data_AF-A0A661HSV9-F1
#
_entry.id   AF-A0A661HSV9-F1
#
_cell.length_a   1.000
_cell.length_b   1.000
_cell.length_c   1.000
_cell.angle_alpha   90.00
_cell.angle_beta   90.00
_cell.angle_gamma   90.00
#
_symmetry.space_group_name_H-M   'P 1'
#
loop_
_entity.id
_entity.type
_entity.pdbx_description
1 polymer ?
#
loop_
_entity_poly.entity_id
_entity_poly.type
_entity_poly.pdbx_seq_one_letter_code
_entity_poly.pdbx_strand_id
1 'polypeptide(L)'
;MENVLLLTIILLLAELFEAYIQRSETLFGVLEKLYVYYQKSIFLFFLIQPGFYVILFIVLLTGVLNVSMVFLLAIKVFDIFYKIELIKKVFIQGEVSGEIAQMLAWKMPAYFFLVGVAMYPPLLFYALT
;
A
#
# COMPACT_ATOMS: atom_id res chain seq x y z
N MET A 1 -18.79 -16.85 7.02
CA MET A 1 -17.71 -17.84 6.84
C MET A 1 -17.52 -18.28 5.39
N GLU A 2 -18.58 -18.64 4.65
CA GLU A 2 -18.47 -19.22 3.28
C GLU A 2 -17.70 -18.33 2.27
N ASN A 3 -17.72 -17.01 2.45
CA ASN A 3 -17.02 -16.06 1.57
C ASN A 3 -15.69 -15.53 2.11
N VAL A 4 -15.25 -15.90 3.32
CA VAL A 4 -14.06 -15.30 3.95
C VAL A 4 -12.81 -15.57 3.12
N LEU A 5 -12.62 -16.84 2.72
CA LEU A 5 -11.48 -17.24 1.89
C LEU A 5 -11.47 -16.49 0.55
N LEU A 6 -12.64 -16.34 -0.09
CA LEU A 6 -12.76 -15.61 -1.35
C LEU A 6 -12.35 -14.14 -1.20
N LEU A 7 -12.85 -13.45 -0.17
CA LEU A 7 -12.51 -12.05 0.11
C LEU A 7 -11.03 -11.89 0.44
N THR A 8 -10.44 -12.82 1.18
CA THR A 8 -9.00 -12.85 1.46
C THR A 8 -8.17 -13.04 0.18
N ILE A 9 -8.60 -13.92 -0.74
CA ILE A 9 -7.94 -14.11 -2.04
C ILE A 9 -8.03 -12.86 -2.91
N ILE A 10 -9.19 -12.18 -2.92
CA ILE A 10 -9.34 -10.93 -3.66
C ILE A 10 -8.36 -9.86 -3.13
N LEU A 11 -8.23 -9.74 -1.80
CA LEU A 11 -7.23 -8.85 -1.21
C LEU A 11 -5.81 -9.26 -1.57
N LEU A 12 -5.47 -10.55 -1.50
CA LEU A 12 -4.16 -11.08 -1.89
C LEU A 12 -3.78 -10.67 -3.32
N LEU A 13 -4.72 -10.82 -4.28
CA LEU A 13 -4.50 -10.43 -5.67
C LEU A 13 -4.32 -8.92 -5.83
N ALA A 14 -5.08 -8.11 -5.09
CA ALA A 14 -4.94 -6.66 -5.09
C ALA A 14 -3.57 -6.22 -4.54
N GLU A 15 -3.09 -6.83 -3.45
CA GLU A 15 -1.76 -6.57 -2.91
C GLU A 15 -0.64 -7.00 -3.86
N LEU A 16 -0.80 -8.13 -4.55
CA LEU A 16 0.17 -8.59 -5.56
C LEU A 16 0.26 -7.61 -6.74
N PHE A 17 -0.88 -7.05 -7.16
CA PHE A 17 -0.92 -6.03 -8.20
C PHE A 17 -0.22 -4.74 -7.75
N GLU A 18 -0.48 -4.28 -6.52
CA GLU A 18 0.23 -3.12 -5.93
C GLU A 18 1.74 -3.37 -5.89
N ALA A 19 2.16 -4.52 -5.36
CA ALA A 19 3.56 -4.92 -5.27
C ALA A 19 4.24 -4.97 -6.64
N TYR A 20 3.53 -5.47 -7.67
CA TYR A 20 4.04 -5.54 -9.03
C TYR A 20 4.30 -4.15 -9.62
N ILE A 21 3.35 -3.23 -9.49
CA ILE A 21 3.50 -1.87 -10.02
C ILE A 21 4.58 -1.10 -9.28
N GLN A 22 4.63 -1.23 -7.96
CA GLN A 22 5.57 -0.51 -7.09
C GLN A 22 6.98 -1.11 -7.10
N ARG A 23 7.20 -2.27 -7.73
CA ARG A 23 8.48 -2.98 -7.73
C ARG A 23 9.61 -2.12 -8.29
N SER A 24 10.68 -1.93 -7.51
CA SER A 24 11.89 -1.22 -7.91
C SER A 24 13.11 -1.77 -7.15
N GLU A 25 14.33 -1.47 -7.61
CA GLU A 25 15.56 -1.87 -6.91
C GLU A 25 15.84 -1.00 -5.68
N THR A 26 15.36 0.24 -5.67
CA THR A 26 15.57 1.22 -4.59
C THR A 26 14.26 1.87 -4.18
N LEU A 27 14.21 2.39 -2.96
CA LEU A 27 13.07 3.17 -2.47
C LEU A 27 12.84 4.40 -3.36
N PHE A 28 13.91 5.05 -3.82
CA PHE A 28 13.81 6.14 -4.80
C PHE A 28 13.02 5.74 -6.05
N GLY A 29 13.36 4.61 -6.67
CA GLY A 29 12.64 4.17 -7.87
C GLY A 29 11.20 3.74 -7.59
N VAL A 30 10.87 3.28 -6.38
CA VAL A 30 9.46 3.08 -5.98
C VAL A 30 8.71 4.42 -6.01
N LEU A 31 9.29 5.44 -5.38
CA LEU A 31 8.67 6.76 -5.32
C LEU A 31 8.63 7.42 -6.71
N GLU A 32 9.65 7.23 -7.55
CA GLU A 32 9.66 7.74 -8.93
C GLU A 32 8.50 7.16 -9.74
N LYS A 33 8.28 5.84 -9.68
CA LYS A 33 7.14 5.19 -10.34
C LYS A 33 5.81 5.72 -9.84
N LEU A 34 5.67 5.88 -8.52
CA LEU A 34 4.46 6.43 -7.92
C LEU A 34 4.26 7.91 -8.29
N TYR A 35 5.35 8.67 -8.41
CA TYR A 35 5.32 10.07 -8.80
C TYR A 35 4.79 10.27 -10.22
N VAL A 36 5.06 9.36 -11.15
CA VAL A 36 4.46 9.41 -12.51
C VAL A 36 2.93 9.41 -12.47
N TYR A 37 2.32 8.64 -11.57
CA TYR A 37 0.86 8.65 -11.39
C TYR A 37 0.39 9.91 -10.65
N TYR A 38 1.10 10.28 -9.59
CA TYR A 38 0.80 11.48 -8.79
C TYR A 38 0.82 12.76 -9.64
N GLN A 39 1.82 12.92 -10.51
CA GLN A 39 1.98 14.08 -11.39
C GLN A 39 0.81 14.20 -12.38
N LYS A 40 0.30 13.08 -12.90
CA LYS A 40 -0.85 13.09 -13.81
C LYS A 40 -2.13 13.48 -13.08
N SER A 41 -2.37 12.91 -11.90
CA SER A 41 -3.50 13.24 -11.04
C SER A 41 -3.37 12.53 -9.69
N ILE A 42 -3.75 13.22 -8.61
CA ILE A 42 -3.87 12.59 -7.28
C ILE A 42 -4.87 11.40 -7.29
N PHE A 43 -5.91 11.45 -8.13
CA PHE A 43 -6.87 10.37 -8.25
C PHE A 43 -6.26 9.12 -8.88
N LEU A 44 -5.35 9.27 -9.86
CA LEU A 44 -4.62 8.15 -10.45
C LEU A 44 -3.68 7.50 -9.44
N PHE A 45 -3.05 8.31 -8.58
CA PHE A 45 -2.24 7.80 -7.47
C PHE A 45 -3.06 6.99 -6.46
N PHE A 46 -4.30 7.40 -6.16
CA PHE A 46 -5.14 6.57 -5.31
C PHE A 46 -5.60 5.29 -6.01
N LEU A 47 -5.98 5.36 -7.30
CA LEU A 47 -6.42 4.19 -8.08
C LEU A 47 -5.36 3.07 -8.19
N ILE A 48 -4.08 3.41 -8.13
CA ILE A 48 -2.98 2.43 -8.16
C ILE A 48 -2.83 1.63 -6.85
N GLN A 49 -3.68 1.89 -5.86
CA GLN A 49 -3.72 1.24 -4.55
C GLN A 49 -5.04 0.48 -4.33
N PRO A 50 -5.35 -0.53 -5.17
CA PRO A 50 -6.62 -1.26 -5.12
C PRO A 50 -6.87 -1.98 -3.79
N GLY A 51 -5.84 -2.39 -3.06
CA GLY A 51 -5.98 -3.08 -1.77
C GLY A 51 -6.74 -2.24 -0.75
N PHE A 52 -6.53 -0.92 -0.74
CA PHE A 52 -7.30 -0.02 0.11
C PHE A 52 -8.81 -0.05 -0.21
N TYR A 53 -9.17 0.02 -1.49
CA TYR A 53 -10.56 -0.02 -1.92
C TYR A 53 -11.21 -1.39 -1.70
N VAL A 54 -10.46 -2.47 -1.88
CA VAL A 54 -10.91 -3.83 -1.58
C VAL A 54 -11.27 -3.95 -0.10
N ILE A 55 -10.42 -3.43 0.80
CA ILE A 55 -10.70 -3.47 2.23
C ILE A 55 -11.95 -2.65 2.57
N LEU A 56 -12.07 -1.43 2.04
CA LEU A 56 -13.28 -0.61 2.24
C LEU A 56 -14.54 -1.33 1.73
N PHE A 57 -14.47 -1.94 0.55
CA PHE A 57 -15.56 -2.73 0.00
C PHE A 57 -15.94 -3.89 0.92
N ILE A 58 -14.97 -4.62 1.46
CA ILE A 58 -15.22 -5.74 2.39
C ILE A 58 -15.90 -5.25 3.67
N VAL A 59 -15.46 -4.11 4.22
CA VAL A 59 -16.10 -3.50 5.40
C VAL A 59 -17.56 -3.15 5.12
N LEU A 60 -17.84 -2.53 3.97
CA LEU A 60 -19.21 -2.18 3.58
C LEU A 60 -20.08 -3.42 3.31
N LEU A 61 -19.50 -4.44 2.68
CA LEU A 61 -20.20 -5.68 2.34
C LEU A 61 -20.53 -6.52 3.58
N THR A 62 -19.61 -6.61 4.53
CA THR A 62 -19.73 -7.50 5.70
C THR A 62 -20.28 -6.80 6.93
N GLY A 63 -20.20 -5.46 7.00
CA GLY A 63 -20.51 -4.67 8.19
C GLY A 63 -19.54 -4.89 9.35
N VAL A 64 -18.43 -5.62 9.14
CA VAL A 64 -17.46 -5.95 10.19
C VAL A 64 -16.45 -4.83 10.35
N LEU A 65 -16.44 -4.19 11.52
CA LEU A 65 -15.49 -3.13 11.89
C LEU A 65 -14.90 -3.39 13.29
N ASN A 66 -14.28 -4.55 13.48
CA ASN A 66 -13.56 -4.87 14.72
C ASN A 66 -12.18 -4.19 14.76
N VAL A 67 -11.47 -4.33 15.89
CA VAL A 67 -10.15 -3.73 16.11
C VAL A 67 -9.16 -4.11 15.01
N SER A 68 -9.13 -5.38 14.58
CA SER A 68 -8.23 -5.85 13.52
C SER A 68 -8.53 -5.18 12.18
N MET A 69 -9.80 -5.00 11.82
CA MET A 69 -10.21 -4.32 10.60
C MET A 69 -9.88 -2.82 10.63
N VAL A 70 -10.08 -2.17 11.79
CA VAL A 70 -9.69 -0.77 11.99
C VAL A 70 -8.17 -0.61 11.87
N PHE A 71 -7.40 -1.53 12.43
CA PHE A 71 -5.94 -1.52 12.35
C PHE A 71 -5.46 -1.74 10.91
N LEU A 72 -6.06 -2.68 10.19
CA LEU A 72 -5.80 -2.94 8.77
C LEU A 72 -6.03 -1.67 7.92
N LEU A 73 -7.16 -0.99 8.11
CA LEU A 73 -7.47 0.28 7.45
C LEU A 73 -6.46 1.37 7.82
N ALA A 74 -6.12 1.50 9.10
CA ALA A 74 -5.18 2.51 9.58
C ALA A 74 -3.78 2.35 8.95
N ILE A 75 -3.27 1.11 8.86
CA ILE A 75 -1.98 0.83 8.20
C ILE A 75 -2.03 1.23 6.73
N LYS A 76 -3.10 0.85 6.01
CA LYS A 76 -3.25 1.21 4.58
C LYS A 76 -3.32 2.72 4.37
N VAL A 77 -4.07 3.44 5.21
CA VAL A 77 -4.12 4.91 5.13
C VAL A 77 -2.76 5.53 5.43
N PHE A 78 -2.05 5.02 6.43
CA PHE A 78 -0.71 5.49 6.77
C PHE A 78 0.28 5.25 5.63
N ASP A 79 0.25 4.07 4.99
CA ASP A 79 1.09 3.74 3.84
C ASP A 79 0.85 4.72 2.66
N ILE A 80 -0.41 4.93 2.29
CA ILE A 80 -0.81 5.89 1.25
C ILE A 80 -0.30 7.31 1.59
N PHE A 81 -0.57 7.77 2.81
CA PHE A 81 -0.23 9.12 3.25
C PHE A 81 1.29 9.33 3.29
N TYR A 82 2.03 8.36 3.84
CA TYR A 82 3.48 8.42 3.95
C TYR A 82 4.15 8.45 2.57
N LYS A 83 3.64 7.67 1.61
CA LYS A 83 4.10 7.72 0.21
C LYS A 83 3.88 9.10 -0.42
N ILE A 84 2.70 9.71 -0.23
CA ILE A 84 2.43 11.07 -0.72
C ILE A 84 3.39 12.08 -0.11
N GLU A 85 3.59 12.01 1.20
CA GLU A 85 4.46 12.94 1.93
C GLU A 85 5.92 12.82 1.46
N LEU A 86 6.41 11.59 1.28
CA LEU A 86 7.74 11.35 0.71
C LEU A 86 7.85 11.88 -0.72
N ILE A 87 6.83 11.66 -1.56
CA ILE A 87 6.83 12.20 -2.94
C ILE A 87 6.92 13.72 -2.93
N LYS A 88 6.16 14.40 -2.07
CA LYS A 88 6.20 15.86 -1.93
C LYS A 88 7.58 16.36 -1.49
N LYS A 89 8.15 15.75 -0.46
CA LYS A 89 9.47 16.13 0.06
C LYS A 89 10.57 15.95 -0.98
N VAL A 90 10.56 14.80 -1.67
CA VAL A 90 11.63 14.40 -2.59
C VAL A 90 11.52 15.09 -3.94
N PHE A 91 10.34 15.10 -4.58
CA PHE A 91 10.19 15.55 -5.96
C PHE A 91 9.66 16.98 -6.12
N ILE A 92 9.00 17.55 -5.10
CA ILE A 92 8.37 18.87 -5.20
C ILE A 92 9.14 19.91 -4.39
N GLN A 93 9.43 19.62 -3.13
CA GLN A 93 10.12 20.56 -2.23
C GLN A 93 11.64 20.52 -2.39
N GLY A 94 12.18 19.38 -2.85
CA GLY A 94 13.64 19.17 -2.93
C GLY A 94 14.30 19.08 -1.54
N GLU A 95 13.51 18.90 -0.48
CA GLU A 95 13.97 18.79 0.90
C GLU A 95 14.45 17.37 1.18
N VAL A 96 15.59 17.02 0.58
CA VAL A 96 16.25 15.74 0.81
C VAL A 96 17.35 15.96 1.85
N SER A 97 17.04 15.73 3.13
CA SER A 97 18.08 15.65 4.15
C SER A 97 19.06 14.52 3.82
N GLY A 98 20.30 14.61 4.30
CA GLY A 98 21.31 13.58 4.05
C GLY A 98 20.86 12.16 4.47
N GLU A 99 20.05 12.06 5.52
CA GLU A 99 19.44 10.81 5.98
C GLU A 99 18.39 10.27 5.00
N ILE A 100 17.49 11.13 4.51
CA ILE A 100 16.48 10.76 3.51
C ILE A 100 17.17 10.32 2.20
N ALA A 101 18.24 11.00 1.78
CA ALA A 101 19.01 10.60 0.59
C ALA A 101 19.56 9.18 0.72
N GLN A 102 20.11 8.83 1.88
CA GLN A 102 20.65 7.49 2.14
C GLN A 102 19.54 6.44 2.17
N MET A 103 18.40 6.74 2.80
CA MET A 103 17.23 5.84 2.79
C MET A 103 16.67 5.62 1.38
N LEU A 104 16.67 6.64 0.53
CA LEU A 104 16.21 6.55 -0.85
C LEU A 104 17.13 5.69 -1.73
N ALA A 105 18.45 5.78 -1.49
CA ALA A 105 19.47 5.01 -2.19
C ALA A 105 19.57 3.55 -1.73
N TRP A 106 18.91 3.18 -0.62
CA TRP A 106 18.95 1.83 -0.10
C TRP A 106 18.36 0.83 -1.09
N LYS A 107 19.13 -0.23 -1.37
CA LYS A 107 18.69 -1.35 -2.20
C LYS A 107 17.65 -2.15 -1.43
N MET A 108 16.45 -2.20 -1.97
CA MET A 108 15.33 -2.91 -1.38
C MET A 108 15.43 -4.38 -1.78
N PRO A 109 15.54 -5.32 -0.83
CA PRO A 109 15.52 -6.73 -1.17
C PRO A 109 14.15 -7.10 -1.77
N ALA A 110 14.14 -8.01 -2.74
CA ALA A 110 12.94 -8.31 -3.53
C ALA A 110 11.72 -8.76 -2.69
N TYR A 111 11.95 -9.36 -1.51
CA TYR A 111 10.88 -9.78 -0.60
C TYR A 111 10.18 -8.60 0.10
N PHE A 112 10.79 -7.41 0.15
CA PHE A 112 10.19 -6.25 0.81
C PHE A 112 8.86 -5.84 0.14
N PHE A 113 8.75 -6.04 -1.17
CA PHE A 113 7.51 -5.78 -1.92
C PHE A 113 6.38 -6.75 -1.55
N LEU A 114 6.71 -7.91 -0.97
CA LEU A 114 5.73 -8.91 -0.54
C LEU A 114 5.27 -8.70 0.90
N VAL A 115 5.76 -7.70 1.62
CA VAL A 115 5.37 -7.43 3.02
C VAL A 115 3.86 -7.18 3.13
N GLY A 116 3.29 -6.35 2.24
CA GLY A 116 1.84 -6.12 2.23
C GLY A 116 1.05 -7.40 1.92
N VAL A 117 1.51 -8.17 0.93
CA VAL A 117 0.95 -9.45 0.51
C VAL A 117 0.97 -10.48 1.65
N ALA A 118 2.02 -10.49 2.46
CA ALA A 118 2.17 -11.40 3.58
C ALA A 118 1.41 -10.95 4.83
N MET A 119 1.20 -9.64 5.00
CA MET A 119 0.65 -9.08 6.24
C MET A 119 -0.87 -8.86 6.18
N TYR A 120 -1.39 -8.29 5.09
CA TYR A 120 -2.78 -7.85 5.03
C TYR A 120 -3.80 -8.99 4.84
N PRO A 121 -3.61 -9.96 3.94
CA PRO A 121 -4.57 -11.06 3.76
C PRO A 121 -4.76 -11.93 5.02
N PRO A 122 -3.70 -12.33 5.76
CA PRO A 122 -3.90 -13.06 7.03
C PRO A 122 -4.61 -12.23 8.10
N LEU A 123 -4.30 -10.93 8.20
CA LEU A 123 -4.96 -10.04 9.15
C LEU A 123 -6.46 -9.88 8.80
N LEU A 124 -6.79 -9.77 7.52
CA LEU A 124 -8.16 -9.75 7.04
C LEU A 124 -8.88 -11.07 7.36
N PHE A 125 -8.24 -12.22 7.09
CA PHE A 125 -8.80 -13.53 7.39
C PHE A 125 -9.18 -13.61 8.88
N TYR A 126 -8.24 -13.26 9.76
CA TYR A 126 -8.48 -13.20 11.20
C TYR A 126 -9.59 -12.21 11.59
N ALA A 127 -9.68 -11.07 10.91
CA ALA A 127 -10.71 -10.07 11.19
C ALA A 127 -12.13 -10.54 10.80
N LEU A 128 -12.27 -11.50 9.89
CA LEU A 128 -13.56 -11.98 9.39
C LEU A 128 -14.00 -13.33 9.96
N THR A 129 -13.11 -14.02 10.71
CA THR A 129 -13.40 -15.25 11.45
C THR A 129 -13.77 -14.95 12.89
#